data_AF-A0A1Y0HJD2-F1
#
_entry.id   AF-A0A1Y0HJD2-F1
#
_cell.length_a   1.000
_cell.length_b   1.000
_cell.length_c   1.000
_cell.angle_alpha   90.00
_cell.angle_beta   90.00
_cell.angle_gamma   90.00
#
_symmetry.space_group_name_H-M   'P 1'
#
loop_
_entity.id
_entity.type
_entity.pdbx_description
1 polymer ?
#
loop_
_entity_poly.entity_id
_entity_poly.type
_entity_poly.pdbx_seq_one_letter_code
_entity_poly.pdbx_strand_id
1 'polypeptide(L)'
;MVYIRDVEVNKKLLIYEKSIEELNYQNHVLNKTLGELTSAAKEPAVDVKALESKILGRVKEEIQQSVFPLVGSLKDVEKIMQNFRDEQSSRIDRLESRTKEMSFASSSPSSSNEKVIVSQYAKGRSEAEIAKDLRIGIGEVDLVLKLANLK
;
A
#
# COMPACT_ATOMS: atom_id res chain seq x y z
N MET A 1 89.53 -21.81 -59.68
CA MET A 1 88.70 -20.84 -58.92
C MET A 1 87.21 -21.21 -58.83
N VAL A 2 86.70 -22.17 -59.61
CA VAL A 2 85.25 -22.52 -59.61
C VAL A 2 84.84 -23.32 -58.37
N TYR A 3 85.68 -24.27 -57.94
CA TYR A 3 85.37 -25.18 -56.82
C TYR A 3 85.18 -24.48 -55.46
N ILE A 4 85.97 -23.45 -55.15
CA ILE A 4 85.85 -22.69 -53.89
C ILE A 4 84.53 -21.91 -53.86
N ARG A 5 84.10 -21.40 -55.02
CA ARG A 5 82.87 -20.63 -55.16
C ARG A 5 81.63 -21.53 -54.99
N ASP A 6 81.68 -22.76 -55.49
CA ASP A 6 80.60 -23.74 -55.33
C ASP A 6 80.45 -24.20 -53.86
N VAL A 7 81.57 -24.38 -53.14
CA VAL A 7 81.54 -24.72 -51.71
C VAL A 7 80.91 -23.59 -50.88
N GLU A 8 81.21 -22.33 -51.19
CA GLU A 8 80.58 -21.19 -50.53
C GLU A 8 79.09 -21.06 -50.84
N VAL A 9 78.69 -21.32 -52.08
CA VAL A 9 77.28 -21.30 -52.51
C VAL A 9 76.49 -22.40 -51.81
N ASN A 10 77.01 -23.63 -51.74
CA ASN A 10 76.37 -24.73 -51.01
C ASN A 10 76.24 -24.43 -49.51
N LYS A 11 77.26 -23.78 -48.92
CA LYS A 11 77.19 -23.38 -47.51
C LYS A 11 76.08 -22.35 -47.26
N LYS A 12 75.87 -21.40 -48.19
CA LYS A 12 74.77 -20.44 -48.12
C LYS A 12 73.41 -21.12 -48.32
N LEU A 13 73.31 -22.06 -49.26
CA LEU A 13 72.09 -22.86 -49.50
C LEU A 13 71.67 -23.63 -48.25
N LEU A 14 72.59 -24.33 -47.58
CA LEU A 14 72.32 -25.02 -46.31
C LEU A 14 71.81 -24.08 -45.21
N ILE A 15 72.35 -22.85 -45.14
CA ILE A 15 71.88 -21.84 -44.17
C ILE A 15 70.46 -21.38 -44.52
N TYR A 16 70.16 -21.20 -45.81
CA TYR A 16 68.82 -20.83 -46.25
C TYR A 16 67.81 -21.94 -46.02
N GLU A 17 68.14 -23.19 -46.32
CA GLU A 17 67.28 -24.35 -46.03
C GLU A 17 66.93 -24.41 -44.55
N LYS A 18 67.93 -24.29 -43.67
CA LYS A 18 67.72 -24.28 -42.22
C LYS A 18 66.84 -23.10 -41.78
N SER A 19 67.02 -21.94 -42.39
CA SER A 19 66.23 -20.75 -42.08
C SER A 19 64.78 -20.87 -42.57
N ILE A 20 64.54 -21.55 -43.70
CA ILE A 20 63.20 -21.83 -44.24
C ILE A 20 62.48 -22.85 -43.35
N GLU A 21 63.18 -23.88 -42.90
CA GLU A 21 62.63 -24.91 -42.02
C GLU A 21 62.22 -24.32 -40.65
N GLU A 22 63.06 -23.46 -40.09
CA GLU A 22 62.76 -22.71 -38.86
C GLU A 22 61.56 -21.77 -39.04
N LEU A 23 61.50 -21.03 -40.16
CA LEU A 23 60.35 -20.18 -40.47
C LEU A 23 59.05 -20.98 -40.59
N ASN A 24 59.10 -22.15 -41.24
CA ASN A 24 57.93 -23.00 -41.41
C ASN A 24 57.45 -23.56 -40.07
N TYR A 25 58.38 -23.98 -39.20
CA TYR A 25 58.07 -24.42 -37.85
C TYR A 25 57.42 -23.31 -37.03
N GLN A 26 58.00 -22.10 -37.04
CA GLN A 26 57.43 -20.94 -36.35
C GLN A 26 56.04 -20.58 -36.89
N ASN A 27 55.83 -20.67 -38.20
CA ASN A 27 54.53 -20.39 -38.82
C ASN A 27 53.47 -21.41 -38.38
N HIS A 28 53.83 -22.69 -38.31
CA HIS A 28 52.95 -23.74 -37.80
C HIS A 28 52.59 -23.52 -36.32
N VAL A 29 53.57 -23.18 -35.49
CA VAL A 29 53.33 -22.86 -34.07
C VAL A 29 52.43 -21.63 -33.92
N LEU A 30 52.66 -20.57 -34.69
CA LEU A 30 51.83 -19.37 -34.73
C LEU A 30 50.39 -19.69 -35.15
N ASN A 31 50.18 -20.47 -36.21
CA ASN A 31 48.84 -20.84 -36.64
C ASN A 31 48.11 -21.69 -35.59
N LYS A 32 48.83 -22.57 -34.90
CA LYS A 32 48.28 -23.37 -33.81
C LYS A 32 47.88 -22.49 -32.62
N THR A 33 48.75 -21.61 -32.16
CA THR A 33 48.44 -20.71 -31.04
C THR A 33 47.32 -19.74 -31.37
N LEU A 34 47.25 -19.25 -32.62
CA LEU A 34 46.16 -18.39 -33.11
C LEU A 34 44.83 -19.17 -33.19
N GLY A 35 44.87 -20.44 -33.61
CA GLY A 35 43.71 -21.33 -33.56
C GLY A 35 43.21 -21.60 -32.14
N GLU A 36 44.12 -21.82 -31.18
CA GLU A 36 43.80 -22.00 -29.76
C GLU A 36 43.23 -20.71 -29.14
N LEU A 37 43.85 -19.55 -29.40
CA LEU A 37 43.35 -18.24 -28.97
C LEU A 37 41.98 -17.91 -29.56
N THR A 38 41.74 -18.20 -30.83
CA THR A 38 40.44 -17.98 -31.47
C THR A 38 39.36 -18.92 -30.91
N SER A 39 39.76 -20.13 -30.52
CA SER A 39 38.86 -21.11 -29.88
C SER A 39 38.58 -20.75 -28.42
N ALA A 40 39.55 -20.17 -27.71
CA ALA A 40 39.38 -19.67 -26.35
C ALA A 40 38.62 -18.33 -26.28
N ALA A 41 38.80 -17.46 -27.28
CA ALA A 41 38.10 -16.18 -27.41
C ALA A 41 36.72 -16.29 -28.06
N LYS A 42 36.33 -17.48 -28.54
CA LYS A 42 34.92 -17.87 -28.62
C LYS A 42 34.40 -18.02 -27.19
N GLU A 43 34.29 -16.91 -26.48
CA GLU A 43 33.37 -16.84 -25.36
C GLU A 43 32.01 -17.38 -25.84
N PRO A 44 31.29 -18.15 -25.00
CA PRO A 44 29.95 -18.57 -25.37
C PRO A 44 29.20 -17.29 -25.68
N ALA A 45 28.79 -17.12 -26.94
CA ALA A 45 27.96 -16.00 -27.36
C ALA A 45 26.78 -16.00 -26.41
N VAL A 46 26.79 -15.08 -25.43
CA VAL A 46 25.72 -14.98 -24.45
C VAL A 46 24.50 -14.68 -25.27
N ASP A 47 23.61 -15.67 -25.38
CA ASP A 47 22.42 -15.53 -26.18
C ASP A 47 21.54 -14.47 -25.50
N VAL A 48 21.72 -13.23 -25.95
CA VAL A 48 21.11 -12.04 -25.36
C VAL A 48 19.59 -12.22 -25.34
N LYS A 49 19.02 -12.94 -26.30
CA LYS A 49 17.58 -13.25 -26.36
C LYS A 49 17.15 -14.23 -25.27
N ALA A 50 17.97 -15.24 -24.97
CA ALA A 50 17.70 -16.17 -23.88
C ALA A 50 17.77 -15.46 -22.52
N LEU A 51 18.72 -14.53 -22.35
CA LEU A 51 18.84 -13.70 -21.15
C LEU A 51 17.65 -12.76 -20.99
N GLU A 52 17.24 -12.08 -22.06
CA GLU A 52 16.08 -11.19 -22.09
C GLU A 52 14.79 -11.94 -21.72
N SER A 53 14.57 -13.13 -22.30
CA SER A 53 13.43 -13.97 -21.95
C SER A 53 13.44 -14.39 -20.48
N LYS A 54 14.61 -14.66 -19.90
CA LYS A 54 14.74 -15.06 -18.50
C LYS A 54 14.49 -13.89 -17.54
N ILE A 55 14.91 -12.69 -17.93
CA ILE A 55 14.63 -11.44 -17.19
C ILE A 55 13.13 -11.15 -17.22
N LEU A 56 12.49 -11.19 -18.40
CA LEU A 56 11.05 -10.99 -18.53
C LEU A 56 10.24 -12.01 -17.72
N GLY A 57 10.67 -13.28 -17.72
CA GLY A 57 10.07 -14.33 -16.91
C GLY A 57 10.13 -14.01 -15.41
N ARG A 58 11.31 -13.66 -14.89
CA ARG A 58 11.49 -13.26 -13.48
C ARG A 58 10.67 -12.04 -13.10
N VAL A 59 10.69 -11.00 -13.93
CA VAL A 59 9.91 -9.78 -13.69
C VAL A 59 8.42 -10.10 -13.63
N LYS A 60 7.92 -10.96 -14.51
CA LYS A 60 6.52 -11.38 -14.49
C LYS A 60 6.16 -12.17 -13.24
N GLU A 61 7.02 -13.09 -12.81
CA GLU A 61 6.84 -13.81 -11.54
C GLU A 61 6.85 -12.87 -10.34
N GLU A 62 7.78 -11.93 -10.29
CA GLU A 62 7.91 -10.97 -9.19
C GLU A 62 6.69 -10.03 -9.13
N ILE A 63 6.20 -9.57 -10.28
CA ILE A 63 4.93 -8.82 -10.36
C ILE A 63 3.76 -9.67 -9.88
N GLN A 64 3.68 -10.95 -10.28
CA GLN A 64 2.62 -11.85 -9.82
C GLN A 64 2.69 -12.14 -8.32
N GLN A 65 3.89 -12.24 -7.75
CA GLN A 65 4.08 -12.53 -6.33
C GLN A 65 3.93 -11.29 -5.44
N SER A 66 4.24 -10.09 -5.93
CA SER A 66 4.20 -8.88 -5.11
C SER A 66 3.00 -7.98 -5.41
N VAL A 67 2.68 -7.72 -6.68
CA VAL A 67 1.67 -6.72 -7.04
C VAL A 67 0.25 -7.28 -6.87
N PHE A 68 0.00 -8.54 -7.25
CA PHE A 68 -1.32 -9.15 -7.10
C PHE A 68 -1.83 -9.21 -5.65
N PRO A 69 -1.03 -9.69 -4.66
CA PRO A 69 -1.49 -9.69 -3.28
C PRO A 69 -1.67 -8.29 -2.70
N LEU A 70 -0.87 -7.30 -3.14
CA LEU A 70 -1.09 -5.90 -2.76
C LEU A 70 -2.44 -5.37 -3.27
N VAL A 71 -2.78 -5.64 -4.53
CA VAL A 71 -4.09 -5.26 -5.11
C VAL A 71 -5.23 -5.98 -4.39
N GLY A 72 -5.05 -7.27 -4.04
CA GLY A 72 -6.01 -8.02 -3.24
C GLY A 72 -6.23 -7.37 -1.86
N SER A 73 -5.14 -7.07 -1.17
CA SER A 73 -5.17 -6.42 0.15
C SER A 73 -5.84 -5.04 0.09
N LEU A 74 -5.60 -4.28 -0.97
CA LEU A 74 -6.21 -2.97 -1.18
C LEU A 74 -7.74 -3.07 -1.37
N LYS A 75 -8.21 -4.07 -2.11
CA LYS A 75 -9.64 -4.36 -2.26
C LYS A 75 -10.27 -4.79 -0.95
N ASP A 76 -9.56 -5.56 -0.13
CA ASP A 76 -10.05 -5.95 1.20
C ASP A 76 -10.17 -4.73 2.12
N VAL A 77 -9.20 -3.81 2.08
CA VAL A 77 -9.27 -2.53 2.80
C VAL A 77 -10.45 -1.69 2.32
N GLU A 78 -10.67 -1.60 1.01
CA GLU A 78 -11.82 -0.88 0.44
C GLU A 78 -13.14 -1.45 0.97
N LYS A 79 -13.28 -2.77 1.00
CA LYS A 79 -14.46 -3.46 1.54
C LYS A 79 -14.65 -3.20 3.05
N ILE A 80 -13.57 -3.22 3.83
CA ILE A 80 -13.62 -2.91 5.27
C ILE A 80 -14.05 -1.45 5.47
N MET A 81 -13.52 -0.51 4.68
CA MET A 81 -13.92 0.90 4.75
C MET A 81 -15.39 1.11 4.37
N GLN A 82 -15.88 0.42 3.33
CA GLN A 82 -17.28 0.45 2.95
C GLN A 82 -18.18 -0.01 4.11
N ASN A 83 -17.87 -1.19 4.70
CA ASN A 83 -18.61 -1.72 5.83
C ASN A 83 -18.56 -0.80 7.05
N PHE A 84 -17.40 -0.20 7.33
CA PHE A 84 -17.25 0.75 8.42
C PHE A 84 -18.13 1.99 8.20
N ARG A 85 -18.13 2.54 6.98
CA ARG A 85 -18.98 3.67 6.61
C ARG A 85 -20.47 3.34 6.82
N ASP A 86 -20.91 2.17 6.35
CA ASP A 86 -22.30 1.75 6.47
C ASP A 86 -22.70 1.54 7.94
N GLU A 87 -21.81 0.95 8.74
CA GLU A 87 -22.03 0.78 10.18
C GLU A 87 -22.11 2.13 10.91
N GLN A 88 -21.18 3.05 10.62
CA GLN A 88 -21.21 4.38 11.22
C GLN A 88 -22.45 5.16 10.81
N SER A 89 -22.87 5.09 9.54
CA SER A 89 -24.13 5.70 9.08
C SER A 89 -25.32 5.14 9.86
N SER A 90 -25.42 3.81 9.96
CA SER A 90 -26.49 3.15 10.72
C SER A 90 -26.50 3.54 12.20
N ARG A 91 -25.32 3.68 12.82
CA ARG A 91 -25.20 4.16 14.20
C ARG A 91 -25.67 5.61 14.35
N ILE A 92 -25.28 6.49 13.42
CA ILE A 92 -25.73 7.89 13.40
C ILE A 92 -27.25 7.95 13.24
N ASP A 93 -27.83 7.20 12.30
CA ASP A 93 -29.28 7.18 12.08
C ASP A 93 -30.05 6.73 13.33
N ARG A 94 -29.53 5.73 14.05
CA ARG A 94 -30.09 5.27 15.33
C ARG A 94 -29.96 6.33 16.42
N LEU A 95 -28.83 7.04 16.49
CA LEU A 95 -28.64 8.12 17.45
C LEU A 95 -29.55 9.30 17.15
N GLU A 96 -29.71 9.68 15.88
CA GLU A 96 -30.66 10.70 15.47
C GLU A 96 -32.10 10.31 15.83
N SER A 97 -32.48 9.06 15.56
CA SER A 97 -33.83 8.57 15.89
C SER A 97 -34.09 8.63 17.40
N ARG A 98 -33.15 8.13 18.22
CA ARG A 98 -33.23 8.21 19.68
C ARG A 98 -33.24 9.65 20.19
N THR A 99 -32.47 10.54 19.58
CA THR A 99 -32.42 11.96 19.97
C THR A 99 -33.73 12.66 19.61
N LYS A 100 -34.33 12.36 18.45
CA LYS A 100 -35.65 12.86 18.05
C LYS A 100 -36.73 12.37 19.01
N GLU A 101 -36.73 11.10 19.37
CA GLU A 101 -37.64 10.52 20.36
C GLU A 101 -37.44 11.15 21.75
N MET A 102 -36.21 11.33 22.20
CA MET A 102 -35.89 11.98 23.47
C MET A 102 -36.33 13.45 23.49
N SER A 103 -36.13 14.19 22.39
CA SER A 103 -36.60 15.57 22.26
C SER A 103 -38.13 15.66 22.33
N PHE A 104 -38.83 14.64 21.83
CA PHE A 104 -40.30 14.54 21.93
C PHE A 104 -40.76 14.09 23.32
N ALA A 105 -39.99 13.26 24.02
CA ALA A 105 -40.29 12.83 25.38
C ALA A 105 -39.96 13.89 26.44
N SER A 106 -38.91 14.70 26.23
CA SER A 106 -38.52 15.80 27.13
C SER A 106 -39.43 17.03 27.03
N SER A 107 -40.34 17.06 26.07
CA SER A 107 -41.35 18.13 25.92
C SER A 107 -42.62 17.88 26.75
N SER A 108 -42.62 16.93 27.70
CA SER A 108 -43.62 16.87 28.78
C SER A 108 -43.12 17.65 30.00
N PRO A 109 -43.54 18.90 30.21
CA PRO A 109 -43.06 19.75 31.31
C PRO A 109 -43.68 19.35 32.66
N SER A 110 -44.72 18.52 32.64
CA SER A 110 -45.65 18.35 33.76
C SER A 110 -45.05 17.64 34.98
N SER A 111 -44.18 16.63 34.79
CA SER A 111 -43.67 15.84 35.91
C SER A 111 -42.54 16.53 36.70
N SER A 112 -41.74 17.38 36.05
CA SER A 112 -40.67 18.13 36.72
C SER A 112 -41.23 19.33 37.49
N ASN A 113 -42.29 19.95 36.95
CA ASN A 113 -42.86 21.17 37.52
C ASN A 113 -43.66 20.91 38.80
N GLU A 114 -44.26 19.73 38.99
CA GLU A 114 -45.10 19.41 40.15
C GLU A 114 -44.39 19.66 41.50
N LYS A 115 -43.18 19.13 41.67
CA LYS A 115 -42.39 19.30 42.91
C LYS A 115 -41.96 20.76 43.12
N VAL A 116 -41.68 21.47 42.03
CA VAL A 116 -41.26 22.87 42.08
C VAL A 116 -42.44 23.76 42.50
N ILE A 117 -43.64 23.51 41.96
CA ILE A 117 -44.89 24.21 42.30
C ILE A 117 -45.17 24.08 43.81
N VAL A 118 -45.16 22.85 44.33
CA VAL A 118 -45.39 22.57 45.76
C VAL A 118 -44.36 23.29 46.64
N SER A 119 -43.08 23.28 46.25
CA SER A 119 -42.02 23.93 47.03
C SER A 119 -42.11 25.47 47.03
N GLN A 120 -42.57 26.09 45.95
CA GLN A 120 -42.72 27.53 45.83
C GLN A 120 -43.97 28.02 46.58
N TYR A 121 -45.05 27.24 46.53
CA TYR A 121 -46.26 27.52 47.29
C TYR A 121 -46.04 27.39 48.80
N ALA A 122 -45.29 26.37 49.24
CA ALA A 122 -44.88 26.23 50.65
C ALA A 122 -44.03 27.39 51.17
N LYS A 123 -43.36 28.14 50.27
CA LYS A 123 -42.62 29.37 50.60
C LYS A 123 -43.51 30.62 50.65
N GLY A 124 -44.82 30.48 50.45
CA GLY A 124 -45.80 31.57 50.50
C GLY A 124 -45.95 32.38 49.21
N ARG A 125 -45.46 31.87 48.07
CA ARG A 125 -45.66 32.53 46.76
C ARG A 125 -47.07 32.26 46.23
N SER A 126 -47.61 33.24 45.51
CA SER A 126 -48.96 33.13 44.92
C SER A 126 -48.98 32.22 43.69
N GLU A 127 -50.13 31.58 43.44
CA GLU A 127 -50.33 30.68 42.28
C GLU A 127 -50.04 31.39 40.94
N ALA A 128 -50.39 32.68 40.82
CA ALA A 128 -50.14 33.50 39.64
C ALA A 128 -48.65 33.79 39.42
N GLU A 129 -47.87 33.99 40.50
CA GLU A 129 -46.42 34.17 40.41
C GLU A 129 -45.72 32.88 40.01
N ILE A 130 -46.13 31.75 40.57
CA ILE A 130 -45.58 30.42 40.24
C ILE A 130 -45.87 30.08 38.78
N ALA A 131 -47.10 30.33 38.30
CA ALA A 131 -47.50 30.13 36.92
C ALA A 131 -46.66 30.99 35.95
N LYS A 132 -46.39 32.24 36.32
CA LYS A 132 -45.56 33.16 35.53
C LYS A 132 -44.09 32.73 35.48
N ASP A 133 -43.54 32.27 36.61
CA ASP A 133 -42.13 31.85 36.74
C ASP A 133 -41.86 30.54 35.97
N LEU A 134 -42.79 29.58 36.05
CA LEU A 134 -42.70 28.29 35.37
C LEU A 134 -43.27 28.30 33.93
N ARG A 135 -43.83 29.42 33.47
CA ARG A 135 -44.49 29.58 32.16
C ARG A 135 -45.57 28.52 31.89
N ILE A 136 -46.33 28.19 32.92
CA ILE A 136 -47.43 27.22 32.87
C ILE A 136 -48.77 27.92 33.15
N GLY A 137 -49.88 27.26 32.82
CA GLY A 137 -51.21 27.82 33.08
C GLY A 137 -51.52 27.87 34.58
N ILE A 138 -52.22 28.91 35.04
CA ILE A 138 -52.66 29.03 36.44
C ILE A 138 -53.51 27.82 36.85
N GLY A 139 -54.32 27.28 35.94
CA GLY A 139 -55.11 26.06 36.19
C GLY A 139 -54.28 24.80 36.42
N GLU A 140 -53.07 24.70 35.85
CA GLU A 140 -52.16 23.57 36.07
C GLU A 140 -51.55 23.64 37.48
N VAL A 141 -51.21 24.84 37.93
CA VAL A 141 -50.74 25.10 39.31
C VAL A 141 -51.84 24.78 40.33
N ASP A 142 -53.08 25.23 40.11
CA ASP A 142 -54.22 24.96 41.00
C ASP A 142 -54.54 23.45 41.08
N LEU A 143 -54.46 22.74 39.95
CA LEU A 143 -54.65 21.29 39.91
C LEU A 143 -53.58 20.56 40.74
N VAL A 144 -52.30 20.91 40.57
CA VAL A 144 -51.18 20.31 41.32
C VAL A 144 -51.32 20.56 42.82
N LEU A 145 -51.69 21.79 43.22
CA LEU A 145 -51.85 22.12 44.64
C LEU A 145 -53.03 21.38 45.29
N LYS A 146 -54.12 21.15 44.55
CA LYS A 146 -55.25 20.33 44.98
C LYS A 146 -54.88 18.85 45.12
N LEU A 147 -54.13 18.29 44.16
CA LEU A 147 -53.64 16.91 44.28
C LEU A 147 -52.66 16.73 45.46
N ALA A 148 -51.89 17.77 45.78
CA ALA A 148 -50.96 17.77 46.90
C ALA A 148 -51.61 18.01 48.28
N ASN A 149 -52.95 18.19 48.34
CA ASN A 149 -53.70 18.54 49.57
C ASN A 149 -53.20 19.81 50.28
N LEU A 150 -52.69 20.79 49.52
CA LEU A 150 -52.23 22.07 50.06
C LEU A 150 -53.30 23.17 49.94
N LYS A 151 -54.49 22.80 49.45
CA LYS A 151 -55.68 23.62 49.27
C LYS A 151 -56.93 22.74 49.27
#